data_AF-A0A7S1KWR6-F1
#
_entry.id   AF-A0A7S1KWR6-F1
#
_cell.length_a   1.000
_cell.length_b   1.000
_cell.length_c   1.000
_cell.angle_alpha   90.00
_cell.angle_beta   90.00
_cell.angle_gamma   90.00
#
_symmetry.space_group_name_H-M   'P 1'
#
loop_
_entity.id
_entity.type
_entity.pdbx_description
1 polymer ?
#
loop_
_entity_poly.entity_id
_entity_poly.type
_entity_poly.pdbx_seq_one_letter_code
_entity_poly.pdbx_strand_id
1 'polypeptide(L)'
;LKQVWVKGILLRTLPSTDLVAPSKMLGLLRTAVAAGLRASAQPRLPAAVLEAKGTNLPFIPTDWVFRFFPYICRDRVRFMLRFNQISFMMGFGYFYFWCHMPFRCDHYDGFYESPLYKYVRGSLERSGQLEENLRVKVHHFYPQ
;
A
#
# COMPACT_ATOMS: atom_id res chain seq x y z
N LEU A 1 -32.74 -55.82 -66.01
CA LEU A 1 -33.24 -56.76 -64.97
C LEU A 1 -32.62 -56.36 -63.64
N LYS A 2 -33.36 -55.59 -62.83
CA LYS A 2 -33.98 -56.02 -61.56
C LYS A 2 -32.97 -56.34 -60.42
N GLN A 3 -33.01 -55.46 -59.41
CA GLN A 3 -33.03 -55.75 -57.96
C GLN A 3 -31.79 -56.36 -57.27
N VAL A 4 -31.45 -56.19 -55.98
CA VAL A 4 -31.90 -55.39 -54.82
C VAL A 4 -30.90 -55.67 -53.66
N TRP A 5 -30.66 -54.67 -52.81
CA TRP A 5 -30.24 -54.70 -51.38
C TRP A 5 -28.88 -55.25 -50.92
N VAL A 6 -28.01 -54.43 -50.30
CA VAL A 6 -27.94 -53.97 -48.88
C VAL A 6 -27.22 -54.96 -47.95
N LYS A 7 -26.11 -54.51 -47.34
CA LYS A 7 -25.77 -54.66 -45.91
C LYS A 7 -24.38 -54.06 -45.63
N GLY A 8 -24.27 -53.26 -44.58
CA GLY A 8 -22.97 -53.00 -43.95
C GLY A 8 -22.62 -51.57 -43.56
N ILE A 9 -23.58 -50.68 -43.28
CA ILE A 9 -23.27 -49.43 -42.57
C ILE A 9 -23.33 -49.69 -41.07
N LEU A 10 -22.15 -49.59 -40.46
CA LEU A 10 -21.85 -49.78 -39.05
C LEU A 10 -22.63 -48.75 -38.20
N LEU A 11 -23.73 -49.17 -37.59
CA LEU A 11 -24.42 -48.41 -36.55
C LEU A 11 -23.58 -48.45 -35.26
N ARG A 12 -22.74 -47.43 -35.08
CA ARG A 12 -22.16 -47.11 -33.77
C ARG A 12 -23.28 -46.53 -32.91
N THR A 13 -23.75 -47.32 -31.95
CA THR A 13 -24.64 -46.86 -30.88
C THR A 13 -23.89 -45.83 -30.03
N LEU A 14 -24.30 -44.57 -30.10
CA LEU A 14 -23.92 -43.54 -29.13
C LEU A 14 -24.57 -43.90 -27.78
N PRO A 15 -23.84 -43.86 -26.65
CA PRO A 15 -24.48 -43.96 -25.35
C PRO A 15 -25.42 -42.77 -25.18
N SER A 16 -26.68 -43.07 -24.86
CA SER A 16 -27.67 -42.09 -24.44
C SER A 16 -27.10 -41.28 -23.29
N THR A 17 -26.80 -40.00 -23.54
CA THR A 17 -26.54 -39.05 -22.47
C THR A 17 -27.86 -38.85 -21.73
N ASP A 18 -28.04 -39.66 -20.69
CA ASP A 18 -29.04 -39.42 -19.67
C ASP A 18 -28.85 -38.00 -19.18
N LEU A 19 -29.78 -37.13 -19.55
CA LEU A 19 -29.89 -35.77 -19.06
C LEU A 19 -30.03 -35.88 -17.54
N VAL A 20 -28.92 -35.65 -16.83
CA VAL A 20 -28.89 -35.57 -15.36
C VAL A 20 -29.93 -34.54 -14.96
N ALA A 21 -31.06 -35.04 -14.44
CA ALA A 21 -32.20 -34.20 -14.11
C ALA A 21 -31.75 -33.01 -13.23
N PRO A 22 -32.12 -31.76 -13.57
CA PRO A 22 -31.69 -30.56 -12.84
C PRO A 22 -32.09 -30.58 -11.36
N SER A 23 -33.08 -31.42 -11.00
CA SER A 23 -33.50 -31.68 -9.62
C SER A 23 -32.39 -32.30 -8.75
N LYS A 24 -31.53 -33.18 -9.31
CA LYS A 24 -30.42 -33.80 -8.58
C LYS A 24 -29.29 -32.80 -8.30
N MET A 25 -29.03 -31.87 -9.22
CA MET A 25 -28.02 -30.81 -9.03
C MET A 25 -28.48 -29.75 -8.03
N LEU A 26 -29.78 -29.43 -7.98
CA LEU A 26 -30.33 -28.51 -6.98
C LEU A 26 -30.23 -29.06 -5.55
N GLY A 27 -30.36 -30.37 -5.36
CA GLY A 27 -30.14 -31.02 -4.08
C GLY A 27 -28.69 -30.84 -3.60
N LEU A 28 -27.73 -31.13 -4.48
CA LEU A 28 -26.30 -30.93 -4.22
C LEU A 28 -25.96 -29.47 -3.91
N LEU A 29 -26.50 -28.53 -4.68
CA LEU A 29 -26.31 -27.10 -4.44
C LEU A 29 -26.86 -26.66 -3.09
N ARG A 30 -28.06 -27.11 -2.71
CA ARG A 30 -28.66 -26.80 -1.39
C ARG A 30 -27.85 -27.41 -0.25
N THR A 31 -27.33 -28.62 -0.41
CA THR A 31 -26.45 -29.23 0.59
C THR A 31 -25.12 -28.51 0.70
N ALA A 32 -24.54 -28.06 -0.41
CA ALA A 32 -23.29 -27.28 -0.42
C ALA A 32 -23.48 -25.90 0.22
N VAL A 33 -24.61 -25.21 -0.04
CA VAL A 33 -24.95 -23.94 0.59
C VAL A 33 -25.20 -24.11 2.09
N ALA A 34 -25.93 -25.14 2.51
CA ALA A 34 -26.16 -25.43 3.93
C ALA A 34 -24.85 -25.82 4.66
N ALA A 35 -23.96 -26.57 4.00
CA ALA A 35 -22.64 -26.90 4.52
C ALA A 35 -21.74 -25.66 4.61
N GLY A 36 -21.75 -24.79 3.59
CA GLY A 36 -21.00 -23.53 3.57
C GLY A 36 -21.48 -22.54 4.64
N LEU A 37 -22.79 -22.44 4.87
CA LEU A 37 -23.35 -21.62 5.95
C LEU A 37 -22.95 -22.15 7.32
N ARG A 38 -22.90 -23.47 7.53
CA ARG A 38 -22.38 -24.07 8.77
C ARG A 38 -20.86 -23.94 8.92
N ALA A 39 -20.12 -23.98 7.82
CA ALA A 39 -18.67 -23.75 7.81
C ALA A 39 -18.29 -22.27 7.99
N SER A 40 -19.22 -21.34 7.70
CA SER A 40 -19.07 -19.90 7.97
C SER A 40 -19.23 -19.53 9.44
N ALA A 41 -19.60 -20.49 10.30
CA ALA A 41 -19.39 -20.36 11.73
C ALA A 41 -17.86 -20.40 11.97
N GLN A 42 -17.25 -19.21 11.86
CA GLN A 42 -15.91 -18.81 12.31
C GLN A 42 -15.05 -20.00 12.75
N PRO A 43 -13.95 -20.36 12.04
CA PRO A 43 -13.03 -21.36 12.56
C PRO A 43 -12.62 -20.92 13.97
N ARG A 44 -13.09 -21.65 14.99
CA ARG A 44 -12.79 -21.35 16.38
C ARG A 44 -11.30 -21.55 16.52
N LEU A 45 -10.56 -20.44 16.55
CA LEU A 45 -9.13 -20.47 16.73
C LEU A 45 -8.83 -21.24 18.02
N PRO A 46 -7.83 -22.13 18.04
CA PRO A 46 -7.45 -22.86 19.24
C PRO A 46 -7.23 -21.89 20.40
N ALA A 47 -7.65 -22.25 21.61
CA ALA A 47 -7.50 -21.39 22.79
C ALA A 47 -6.05 -20.88 22.97
N ALA A 48 -5.06 -21.72 22.62
CA ALA A 48 -3.65 -21.36 22.60
C ALA A 48 -3.32 -20.15 21.69
N VAL A 49 -4.05 -19.94 20.59
CA VAL A 49 -3.89 -18.78 19.70
C VAL A 49 -4.59 -17.54 20.26
N LEU A 50 -5.67 -17.72 21.03
CA LEU A 50 -6.35 -16.63 21.74
C LEU A 50 -5.54 -16.15 22.96
N GLU A 51 -4.85 -17.07 23.62
CA GLU A 51 -4.02 -16.82 24.82
C GLU A 51 -2.57 -16.43 24.50
N ALA A 52 -2.14 -16.56 23.24
CA ALA A 52 -0.83 -16.11 22.79
C ALA A 52 -0.74 -14.57 22.90
N LYS A 53 -0.37 -14.10 24.08
CA LYS A 53 -0.06 -12.70 24.37
C LYS A 53 1.14 -12.33 23.53
N GLY A 54 0.90 -11.62 22.42
CA GLY A 54 1.94 -11.22 21.48
C GLY A 54 3.05 -10.45 22.18
N THR A 55 4.17 -11.12 22.44
CA THR A 55 5.45 -10.55 22.88
C THR A 55 6.17 -9.86 21.72
N ASN A 56 5.41 -9.18 20.86
CA ASN A 56 5.96 -8.42 19.77
C ASN A 56 6.04 -6.98 20.25
N LEU A 57 7.21 -6.56 20.70
CA LEU A 57 7.55 -5.14 20.69
C LEU A 57 7.33 -4.68 19.24
N PRO A 58 6.49 -3.66 18.99
CA PRO A 58 6.21 -3.19 17.63
C PRO A 58 7.45 -2.46 17.11
N PHE A 59 8.43 -3.24 16.65
CA PHE A 59 9.68 -2.76 16.07
C PHE A 59 9.45 -2.22 14.66
N ILE A 60 8.41 -2.71 13.99
CA ILE A 60 8.07 -2.29 12.64
C ILE A 60 6.96 -1.24 12.74
N PRO A 61 7.11 -0.03 12.16
CA PRO A 61 6.08 1.01 12.16
C PRO A 61 4.72 0.52 11.68
N THR A 62 4.70 -0.52 10.84
CA THR A 62 3.51 -1.17 10.33
C THR A 62 2.65 -1.81 11.41
N ASP A 63 3.25 -2.36 12.48
CA ASP A 63 2.52 -3.00 13.59
C ASP A 63 1.66 -1.99 14.37
N TRP A 64 2.11 -0.73 14.46
CA TRP A 64 1.29 0.37 15.01
C TRP A 64 0.05 0.61 14.12
N VAL A 65 0.20 0.60 12.81
CA VAL A 65 -0.93 0.80 11.89
C VAL A 65 -1.96 -0.33 12.02
N PHE A 66 -1.51 -1.58 12.18
CA PHE A 66 -2.42 -2.71 12.43
C PHE A 66 -3.15 -2.60 13.78
N ARG A 67 -2.53 -1.98 14.79
CA ARG A 67 -3.09 -1.83 16.13
C ARG A 67 -4.08 -0.66 16.26
N PHE A 68 -3.81 0.47 15.61
CA PHE A 68 -4.63 1.68 15.73
C PHE A 68 -5.65 1.86 14.61
N PHE A 69 -5.47 1.21 13.45
CA PHE A 69 -6.39 1.30 12.31
C PHE A 69 -6.92 -0.08 11.87
N PRO A 70 -7.66 -0.80 12.75
CA PRO A 70 -8.07 -2.18 12.50
C PRO A 70 -8.99 -2.34 11.27
N TYR A 71 -9.75 -1.31 10.91
CA TYR A 71 -10.63 -1.32 9.74
C TYR A 71 -9.88 -1.23 8.40
N ILE A 72 -8.68 -0.65 8.41
CA ILE A 72 -7.85 -0.54 7.20
C ILE A 72 -7.07 -1.83 6.97
N CYS A 73 -6.70 -2.53 8.04
CA CYS A 73 -5.60 -3.48 8.05
C CYS A 73 -5.96 -4.91 8.49
N ARG A 74 -7.25 -5.25 8.67
CA ARG A 74 -7.66 -6.62 9.09
C ARG A 74 -7.27 -7.73 8.10
N ASP A 75 -7.01 -7.37 6.85
CA ASP A 75 -6.62 -8.27 5.77
C ASP A 75 -5.24 -7.85 5.21
N ARG A 76 -4.25 -8.74 5.32
CA ARG A 76 -2.86 -8.48 4.89
C ARG A 76 -2.75 -8.19 3.39
N VAL A 77 -3.61 -8.79 2.57
CA VAL A 77 -3.60 -8.60 1.11
C VAL A 77 -4.14 -7.21 0.77
N ARG A 78 -5.24 -6.81 1.41
CA ARG A 78 -5.82 -5.45 1.23
C ARG A 78 -4.94 -4.37 1.82
N PHE A 79 -4.22 -4.67 2.90
CA PHE A 79 -3.25 -3.75 3.48
C PHE A 79 -2.12 -3.44 2.48
N MET A 80 -1.55 -4.45 1.81
CA MET A 80 -0.49 -4.20 0.83
C MET A 80 -0.95 -3.37 -0.36
N LEU A 81 -2.18 -3.60 -0.86
CA LEU A 81 -2.74 -2.79 -1.94
C LEU A 81 -2.89 -1.31 -1.52
N ARG A 82 -3.46 -1.06 -0.33
CA ARG A 82 -3.68 0.29 0.19
C ARG A 82 -2.37 1.00 0.54
N PHE A 83 -1.43 0.26 1.13
CA PHE A 83 -0.09 0.78 1.42
C PHE A 83 0.60 1.23 0.15
N ASN A 84 0.55 0.42 -0.92
CA ASN A 84 1.14 0.78 -2.20
C ASN A 84 0.50 2.04 -2.80
N GLN A 85 -0.84 2.14 -2.76
CA GLN A 85 -1.56 3.34 -3.22
C GLN A 85 -1.16 4.60 -2.42
N ILE A 86 -1.07 4.49 -1.09
CA ILE A 86 -0.66 5.60 -0.23
C ILE A 86 0.79 5.98 -0.50
N SER A 87 1.69 5.01 -0.63
CA SER A 87 3.11 5.25 -0.93
C SER A 87 3.28 5.96 -2.27
N PHE A 88 2.58 5.52 -3.32
CA PHE A 88 2.60 6.19 -4.61
C PHE A 88 2.01 7.60 -4.53
N MET A 89 0.86 7.77 -3.86
CA MET A 89 0.23 9.08 -3.70
C MET A 89 1.14 10.06 -2.94
N MET A 90 1.77 9.60 -1.85
CA MET A 90 2.73 10.41 -1.08
C MET A 90 3.97 10.76 -1.90
N GLY A 91 4.50 9.80 -2.68
CA GLY A 91 5.62 10.03 -3.58
C GLY A 91 5.32 11.05 -4.67
N PHE A 92 4.16 10.93 -5.33
CA PHE A 92 3.71 11.92 -6.30
C PHE A 92 3.43 13.28 -5.67
N GLY A 93 2.82 13.31 -4.48
CA GLY A 93 2.60 14.55 -3.74
C GLY A 93 3.90 15.25 -3.42
N TYR A 94 4.90 14.53 -2.90
CA TYR A 94 6.22 15.09 -2.65
C TYR A 94 6.87 15.63 -3.93
N PHE A 95 6.83 14.87 -5.02
CA PHE A 95 7.42 15.31 -6.28
C PHE A 95 6.76 16.58 -6.83
N TYR A 96 5.43 16.62 -6.91
CA TYR A 96 4.71 17.74 -7.52
C TYR A 96 4.55 18.96 -6.60
N PHE A 97 4.41 18.78 -5.29
CA PHE A 97 4.22 19.91 -4.36
C PHE A 97 5.52 20.44 -3.74
N TRP A 98 6.58 19.63 -3.69
CA TRP A 98 7.84 20.03 -3.09
C TRP A 98 8.97 20.13 -4.11
N CYS A 99 9.25 19.07 -4.86
CA CYS A 99 10.38 19.05 -5.80
C CYS A 99 10.14 19.91 -7.05
N HIS A 100 8.89 20.07 -7.49
CA HIS A 100 8.58 20.81 -8.71
C HIS A 100 8.40 22.32 -8.50
N MET A 101 8.71 22.87 -7.31
CA MET A 101 8.76 24.33 -7.15
C MET A 101 10.16 24.85 -7.52
N PRO A 102 10.38 25.35 -8.75
CA PRO A 102 11.68 25.87 -9.14
C PRO A 102 12.02 27.08 -8.25
N PHE A 103 13.24 27.08 -7.72
CA PHE A 103 13.81 28.15 -6.89
C PHE A 103 13.21 28.37 -5.49
N ARG A 104 12.33 27.49 -4.99
CA ARG A 104 11.82 27.59 -3.60
C ARG A 104 12.90 27.43 -2.52
N CYS A 105 14.10 26.98 -2.90
CA CYS A 105 15.26 26.87 -2.03
C CYS A 105 16.48 27.62 -2.59
N ASP A 106 16.28 28.43 -3.63
CA ASP A 106 17.34 29.14 -4.37
C ASP A 106 17.02 30.65 -4.40
N HIS A 107 16.77 31.20 -3.22
CA HIS A 107 16.63 32.63 -2.99
C HIS A 107 17.71 33.06 -2.00
N TYR A 108 18.33 34.23 -2.24
CA TYR A 108 19.41 34.76 -1.38
C TYR A 108 19.01 34.88 0.10
N ASP A 109 17.72 35.02 0.40
CA ASP A 109 17.17 35.08 1.76
C ASP A 109 16.91 33.71 2.41
N GLY A 110 17.15 32.59 1.71
CA GLY A 110 16.86 31.25 2.21
C GLY A 110 17.92 30.20 1.88
N PHE A 111 19.15 30.64 1.62
CA PHE A 111 20.28 29.73 1.68
C PHE A 111 20.34 29.06 3.05
N TYR A 112 20.61 27.76 3.06
CA TYR A 112 20.81 27.05 4.31
C TYR A 112 22.05 27.63 5.01
N GLU A 113 21.80 28.44 6.04
CA GLU A 113 22.83 28.85 6.98
C GLU A 113 23.12 27.70 7.95
N SER A 114 24.38 27.31 8.06
CA SER A 114 24.79 26.28 9.02
C SER A 114 24.49 26.72 10.46
N PRO A 115 24.17 25.79 11.39
CA PRO A 115 23.92 26.14 12.78
C PRO A 115 25.07 26.91 13.43
N LEU A 116 26.31 26.58 13.06
CA LEU A 116 27.50 27.28 13.51
C LEU A 116 27.52 28.73 13.00
N TYR A 117 27.17 28.96 11.74
CA TYR A 117 27.11 30.30 11.17
C TYR A 117 26.09 31.17 11.93
N LYS A 118 24.89 30.64 12.20
CA LYS A 118 23.86 31.32 12.99
C LYS A 118 24.34 31.67 14.40
N TYR A 119 25.03 30.73 15.04
CA TYR A 119 25.57 30.93 16.38
C TYR A 119 26.62 32.05 16.43
N VAL A 120 27.59 32.01 15.51
CA VAL A 120 28.66 33.02 15.44
C VAL A 120 28.09 34.38 15.08
N ARG A 121 27.21 34.46 14.08
CA ARG A 121 26.50 35.68 13.70
C ARG A 121 25.74 36.28 14.88
N GLY A 122 24.94 35.49 15.59
CA GLY A 122 24.20 35.96 16.78
C GLY A 122 25.10 36.33 17.97
N SER A 123 26.31 35.77 18.06
CA SER A 123 27.31 36.21 19.05
C SER A 123 27.91 37.57 18.69
N LEU A 124 28.17 37.81 17.40
CA LEU A 124 28.71 39.07 16.88
C LEU A 124 27.67 40.21 16.91
N GLU A 125 26.40 39.87 16.67
CA GLU A 125 25.28 40.82 16.82
C GLU A 125 25.15 41.26 18.28
N ARG A 126 25.19 40.32 19.24
CA ARG A 126 25.12 40.63 20.67
C ARG A 126 26.32 41.44 21.18
N SER A 127 27.50 41.25 20.62
CA SER A 127 28.69 42.03 20.99
C SER A 127 28.79 43.39 20.27
N GLY A 128 27.89 43.69 19.34
CA GLY A 128 27.94 44.88 18.49
C GLY A 128 29.07 44.86 17.45
N GLN A 129 29.91 43.82 17.43
CA GLN A 129 31.03 43.70 16.50
C GLN A 129 30.59 43.43 15.07
N LEU A 130 29.38 42.91 14.86
CA LEU A 130 28.88 42.64 13.51
C LEU A 130 28.79 43.92 12.68
N GLU A 131 28.24 45.00 13.24
CA GLU A 131 28.06 46.26 12.51
C GLU A 131 29.40 46.90 12.12
N GLU A 132 30.37 46.89 13.03
CA GLU A 132 31.70 47.44 12.74
C GLU A 132 32.42 46.60 11.68
N ASN A 133 32.32 45.28 11.75
CA ASN A 133 32.88 44.39 10.73
C ASN A 133 32.22 44.61 9.37
N LEU A 134 30.91 44.83 9.32
CA LEU A 134 30.19 45.15 8.08
C LEU A 134 30.61 46.51 7.53
N ARG A 135 30.77 47.53 8.39
CA ARG A 135 31.23 48.86 8.00
C ARG A 135 32.63 48.81 7.39
N VAL A 136 33.58 48.16 8.05
CA VAL A 136 34.94 47.96 7.53
C VAL A 136 34.91 47.18 6.23
N LYS A 137 34.10 46.11 6.15
CA LYS A 137 33.99 45.31 4.93
C LYS A 137 33.50 46.13 3.73
N VAL A 138 32.46 46.95 3.92
CA VAL A 138 31.88 47.78 2.85
C VAL A 138 32.86 48.86 2.41
N HIS A 139 33.48 49.59 3.36
CA HIS A 139 34.30 50.75 3.01
C HIS A 139 35.73 50.42 2.59
N HIS A 140 36.26 49.23 2.90
CA HIS A 140 37.66 48.89 2.63
C HIS A 140 37.87 47.94 1.44
N PHE A 141 36.90 47.06 1.14
CA PHE A 141 37.10 45.99 0.15
C PHE A 141 36.36 46.19 -1.17
N TYR A 142 35.40 47.12 -1.24
CA TYR A 142 34.64 47.38 -2.45
C TYR A 142 34.94 48.80 -2.98
N PRO A 143 35.19 48.96 -4.29
CA PRO A 143 35.33 50.28 -4.89
C PRO A 143 34.02 51.07 -4.74
N GLN A 144 34.14 52.35 -4.39
CA GLN A 144 33.02 53.28 -4.20
C GLN A 144 32.67 53.99 -5.51
#